data_AF-A0A523DJ58-F1
#
_entry.id   AF-A0A523DJ58-F1
#
_cell.length_a   1.000
_cell.length_b   1.000
_cell.length_c   1.000
_cell.angle_alpha   90.00
_cell.angle_beta   90.00
_cell.angle_gamma   90.00
#
_symmetry.space_group_name_H-M   'P 1'
#
loop_
_entity.id
_entity.type
_entity.pdbx_description
1 polymer ?
#
loop_
_entity_poly.entity_id
_entity_poly.type
_entity_poly.pdbx_seq_one_letter_code
_entity_poly.pdbx_strand_id
1 'polypeptide(L)'
;MQSASALVRTWEGRVVLALALLAGLRVLCFSLAFPFFSNVDEYRHFDVVLKFSRGYWPTPGPDAYETETAGFVGRFGSPEYLRDPLTPAQVEVPPPAWLQSDDFGRKRVESTRRYLSGRHSLEADQPPVYYATAGAWMSLGRGLGIHGLRLLYWVRGLGVVVAIGVVIA
;
A
#
# COMPACT_ATOMS: atom_id res chain seq x y z
N MET A 1 -3.97 23.45 -44.99
CA MET A 1 -3.19 22.30 -44.47
C MET A 1 -2.77 22.45 -43.00
N GLN A 2 -2.37 23.64 -42.51
CA GLN A 2 -1.97 23.82 -41.10
C GLN A 2 -3.08 23.50 -40.08
N SER A 3 -4.34 23.92 -40.31
CA SER A 3 -5.46 23.63 -39.39
C SER A 3 -5.79 22.14 -39.21
N ALA A 4 -5.62 21.33 -40.26
CA ALA A 4 -5.88 19.89 -40.18
C ALA A 4 -4.85 19.18 -39.29
N SER A 5 -3.56 19.57 -39.38
CA SER A 5 -2.50 19.02 -38.54
C SER A 5 -2.65 19.36 -37.05
N ALA A 6 -3.17 20.55 -36.74
CA ALA A 6 -3.45 20.97 -35.36
C ALA A 6 -4.66 20.22 -34.77
N LEU A 7 -5.70 20.00 -35.58
CA LEU A 7 -6.88 19.21 -35.20
C LEU A 7 -6.53 17.73 -34.94
N VAL A 8 -5.70 17.13 -35.80
CA VAL A 8 -5.19 15.77 -35.62
C VAL A 8 -4.36 15.66 -34.34
N ARG A 9 -3.44 16.62 -34.10
CA ARG A 9 -2.61 16.64 -32.90
C ARG A 9 -3.41 16.82 -31.60
N THR A 10 -4.51 17.58 -31.64
CA THR A 10 -5.40 17.76 -30.48
C THR A 10 -6.30 16.55 -30.23
N TRP A 11 -6.73 15.85 -31.28
CA TRP A 11 -7.46 14.60 -31.15
C TRP A 11 -6.58 13.48 -30.57
N GLU A 12 -5.38 13.30 -31.11
CA GLU A 12 -4.40 12.33 -30.61
C GLU A 12 -4.11 12.57 -29.11
N GLY A 13 -3.85 13.82 -28.71
CA GLY A 13 -3.63 14.15 -27.31
C GLY A 13 -4.83 13.82 -26.40
N ARG A 14 -6.07 14.02 -26.88
CA ARG A 14 -7.28 13.65 -26.13
C ARG A 14 -7.42 12.12 -26.01
N VAL A 15 -7.10 11.38 -27.06
CA VAL A 15 -7.11 9.90 -27.03
C VAL A 15 -6.06 9.38 -26.05
N VAL A 16 -4.83 9.91 -26.10
CA VAL A 16 -3.76 9.54 -25.16
C VAL A 16 -4.18 9.83 -23.73
N LEU A 17 -4.74 11.02 -23.46
CA LEU A 17 -5.23 11.37 -22.13
C LEU A 17 -6.35 10.43 -21.67
N ALA A 18 -7.30 10.09 -22.54
CA ALA A 18 -8.38 9.16 -22.21
C ALA A 18 -7.85 7.77 -21.87
N LEU A 19 -6.88 7.26 -22.63
CA LEU A 19 -6.24 5.98 -22.35
C LEU A 19 -5.43 6.00 -21.04
N ALA A 20 -4.72 7.11 -20.76
CA ALA A 20 -3.97 7.28 -19.53
C ALA A 20 -4.88 7.30 -18.31
N LEU A 21 -5.99 8.04 -18.38
CA LEU A 21 -7.01 8.07 -17.33
C LEU A 21 -7.68 6.70 -17.15
N LEU A 22 -7.95 5.97 -18.24
CA LEU A 22 -8.50 4.61 -18.17
C LEU A 22 -7.51 3.64 -17.49
N ALA A 23 -6.22 3.74 -17.80
CA ALA A 23 -5.17 2.95 -17.15
C ALA A 23 -5.09 3.25 -15.65
N GLY A 24 -5.09 4.53 -15.28
CA GLY A 24 -5.12 4.96 -13.87
C GLY A 24 -6.38 4.48 -13.15
N LEU A 25 -7.56 4.62 -13.76
CA LEU A 25 -8.83 4.17 -13.21
C LEU A 25 -8.84 2.66 -12.98
N ARG A 26 -8.33 1.88 -13.95
CA ARG A 26 -8.20 0.44 -13.80
C ARG A 26 -7.35 0.08 -12.57
N VAL A 27 -6.17 0.69 -12.44
CA VAL A 27 -5.27 0.45 -11.30
C VAL A 27 -5.92 0.88 -9.99
N LEU A 28 -6.64 2.00 -9.97
CA LEU A 28 -7.37 2.48 -8.81
C LEU A 28 -8.45 1.49 -8.36
N CYS A 29 -9.28 1.00 -9.29
CA CYS A 29 -10.35 0.04 -8.99
C CYS A 29 -9.78 -1.23 -8.33
N PHE A 30 -8.71 -1.81 -8.89
CA PHE A 30 -8.08 -2.98 -8.29
C PHE A 30 -7.39 -2.66 -6.96
N SER A 31 -6.77 -1.48 -6.83
CA SER A 31 -6.12 -1.06 -5.58
C SER A 31 -7.11 -0.91 -4.41
N LEU A 32 -8.34 -0.50 -4.71
CA LEU A 32 -9.43 -0.32 -3.74
C LEU A 32 -10.22 -1.60 -3.47
N ALA A 33 -10.35 -2.48 -4.46
CA ALA A 33 -11.16 -3.69 -4.34
C ALA A 33 -10.57 -4.74 -3.38
N PHE A 34 -9.24 -4.77 -3.23
CA PHE A 34 -8.56 -5.75 -2.38
C PHE A 34 -8.12 -5.14 -1.03
N PRO A 35 -8.10 -5.91 0.07
CA PRO A 35 -7.55 -5.46 1.34
C PRO A 35 -6.08 -5.08 1.21
N PHE A 36 -5.60 -4.15 2.05
CA PHE A 36 -4.21 -3.70 1.97
C PHE A 36 -3.19 -4.82 2.24
N PHE A 37 -3.40 -5.54 3.34
CA PHE A 37 -2.60 -6.70 3.71
C PHE A 37 -3.30 -7.97 3.25
N SER A 38 -2.63 -8.79 2.44
CA SER A 38 -3.16 -10.06 1.95
C SER A 38 -2.39 -11.24 2.57
N ASN A 39 -2.54 -12.44 2.00
CA ASN A 39 -1.78 -13.64 2.39
C ASN A 39 -0.34 -13.65 1.86
N VAL A 40 0.03 -12.62 1.10
CA VAL A 40 1.39 -12.39 0.63
C VAL A 40 2.14 -11.60 1.72
N ASP A 41 3.22 -10.92 1.36
CA ASP A 41 4.13 -10.24 2.26
C ASP A 41 4.03 -8.71 2.21
N GLU A 42 2.84 -8.17 1.91
CA GLU A 42 2.66 -6.70 1.79
C GLU A 42 3.02 -5.94 3.07
N TYR A 43 2.89 -6.57 4.24
CA TYR A 43 3.30 -5.94 5.50
C TYR A 43 4.82 -5.73 5.58
N ARG A 44 5.61 -6.57 4.89
CA ARG A 44 7.06 -6.43 4.83
C ARG A 44 7.43 -5.27 3.91
N HIS A 45 6.81 -5.17 2.74
CA HIS A 45 7.01 -4.03 1.85
C HIS A 45 6.55 -2.71 2.49
N PHE A 46 5.43 -2.73 3.21
CA PHE A 46 4.93 -1.55 3.91
C PHE A 46 5.87 -1.08 5.02
N ASP A 47 6.53 -2.02 5.73
CA ASP A 47 7.56 -1.70 6.71
C ASP A 47 8.70 -0.88 6.09
N VAL A 48 9.16 -1.27 4.90
CA VAL A 48 10.21 -0.54 4.17
C VAL A 48 9.72 0.83 3.73
N VAL A 49 8.47 0.97 3.27
CA VAL A 49 7.88 2.28 2.96
C VAL A 49 7.88 3.19 4.21
N LEU A 50 7.51 2.64 5.38
CA LEU A 50 7.56 3.37 6.65
C LEU A 50 8.97 3.83 6.99
N LYS A 51 9.97 2.96 6.84
CA LYS A 51 11.39 3.30 7.04
C LYS A 51 11.81 4.48 6.17
N PHE A 52 11.61 4.36 4.85
CA PHE A 52 12.00 5.42 3.91
C PHE A 52 11.22 6.72 4.13
N SER A 53 9.96 6.66 4.56
CA SER A 53 9.18 7.87 4.91
C SER A 53 9.80 8.67 6.06
N ARG A 54 10.62 8.03 6.89
CA ARG A 54 11.35 8.63 8.03
C ARG A 54 12.80 9.01 7.68
N GLY A 55 13.20 8.89 6.42
CA GLY A 55 14.56 9.19 5.98
C GLY A 55 15.57 8.06 6.21
N TYR A 56 15.11 6.82 6.35
CA TYR A 56 16.00 5.65 6.36
C TYR A 56 16.77 5.51 5.04
N TRP A 57 18.00 5.03 5.14
CA TRP A 57 18.84 4.64 4.00
C TRP A 57 19.34 3.21 4.20
N PRO A 58 19.33 2.34 3.18
CA PRO A 58 19.73 0.95 3.33
C PRO A 58 21.14 0.79 3.89
N THR A 59 21.27 -0.05 4.91
CA THR A 59 22.55 -0.45 5.48
C THR A 59 22.69 -1.97 5.47
N PRO A 60 23.89 -2.51 5.23
CA PRO A 60 24.07 -3.97 5.27
C PRO A 60 23.72 -4.55 6.63
N GLY A 61 22.88 -5.58 6.67
CA GLY A 61 22.60 -6.36 7.87
C GLY A 61 21.11 -6.52 8.18
N PRO A 62 20.77 -7.25 9.25
CA PRO A 62 19.38 -7.53 9.58
C PRO A 62 18.69 -6.30 10.20
N ASP A 63 17.71 -5.75 9.50
CA ASP A 63 16.90 -4.64 10.02
C ASP A 63 15.72 -5.12 10.87
N ALA A 64 15.41 -4.40 11.94
CA ALA A 64 14.20 -4.65 12.72
C ALA A 64 12.97 -4.03 12.04
N TYR A 65 11.79 -4.63 12.22
CA TYR A 65 10.53 -4.00 11.81
C TYR A 65 10.29 -2.70 12.59
N GLU A 66 9.70 -1.71 11.92
CA GLU A 66 9.22 -0.50 12.53
C GLU A 66 8.12 -0.80 13.56
N THR A 67 8.16 -0.09 14.70
CA THR A 67 7.13 -0.24 15.73
C THR A 67 5.73 0.10 15.20
N GLU A 68 5.66 1.06 14.26
CA GLU A 68 4.41 1.49 13.64
C GLU A 68 3.81 0.41 12.71
N THR A 69 4.64 -0.45 12.11
CA THR A 69 4.19 -1.57 11.28
C THR A 69 3.23 -2.49 12.04
N ALA A 70 3.58 -2.84 13.29
CA ALA A 70 2.70 -3.65 14.14
C ALA A 70 1.34 -2.97 14.41
N GLY A 71 1.32 -1.64 14.51
CA GLY A 71 0.10 -0.86 14.67
C GLY A 71 -0.83 -0.97 13.46
N PHE A 72 -0.29 -0.77 12.25
CA PHE A 72 -1.08 -0.87 11.03
C PHE A 72 -1.54 -2.30 10.76
N VAL A 73 -0.63 -3.28 10.84
CA VAL A 73 -0.93 -4.68 10.57
C VAL A 73 -1.90 -5.23 11.60
N GLY A 74 -1.69 -4.93 12.87
CA GLY A 74 -2.59 -5.37 13.93
C GLY A 74 -3.98 -4.74 13.83
N ARG A 75 -4.09 -3.46 13.47
CA ARG A 75 -5.41 -2.78 13.43
C ARG A 75 -6.18 -3.01 12.14
N PHE A 76 -5.49 -3.03 11.00
CA PHE A 76 -6.11 -3.05 9.66
C PHE A 76 -5.86 -4.34 8.88
N GLY A 77 -4.98 -5.22 9.36
CA GLY A 77 -4.83 -6.55 8.81
C GLY A 77 -5.97 -7.47 9.24
N SER A 78 -6.37 -8.35 8.34
CA SER A 78 -7.48 -9.27 8.58
C SER A 78 -7.15 -10.73 8.17
N PRO A 79 -6.12 -11.37 8.77
CA PRO A 79 -5.71 -12.73 8.46
C PRO A 79 -6.79 -13.80 8.70
N GLU A 80 -7.85 -13.48 9.44
CA GLU A 80 -9.05 -14.31 9.61
C GLU A 80 -9.76 -14.63 8.29
N TYR A 81 -9.63 -13.77 7.28
CA TYR A 81 -10.17 -14.01 5.94
C TYR A 81 -9.18 -14.70 4.99
N LEU A 82 -7.96 -14.98 5.45
CA LEU A 82 -6.91 -15.65 4.68
C LEU A 82 -6.83 -17.15 4.99
N ARG A 83 -7.89 -17.71 5.60
CA ARG A 83 -7.96 -19.12 5.98
C ARG A 83 -8.21 -20.01 4.75
N ASP A 84 -7.77 -21.26 4.86
CA ASP A 84 -8.06 -22.29 3.86
C ASP A 84 -9.57 -22.54 3.76
N PRO A 85 -10.20 -22.36 2.59
CA PRO A 85 -11.64 -22.57 2.40
C PRO A 85 -12.08 -24.02 2.59
N LEU A 86 -11.15 -25.00 2.58
CA LEU A 86 -11.45 -26.41 2.79
C LEU A 86 -11.41 -26.82 4.27
N THR A 87 -10.89 -25.96 5.15
CA THR A 87 -10.92 -26.22 6.60
C THR A 87 -12.35 -26.06 7.11
N PRO A 88 -12.95 -27.06 7.79
CA PRO A 88 -14.31 -26.95 8.32
C PRO A 88 -14.45 -25.67 9.13
N ALA A 89 -15.43 -24.83 8.77
CA ALA A 89 -15.61 -23.54 9.39
C ALA A 89 -15.78 -23.71 10.91
N GLN A 90 -14.78 -23.29 11.68
CA GLN A 90 -15.06 -22.88 13.05
C GLN A 90 -16.06 -21.72 13.00
N VAL A 91 -16.99 -21.74 13.94
CA VAL A 91 -17.89 -20.67 14.41
C VAL A 91 -17.57 -19.31 13.77
N GLU A 92 -18.47 -18.85 12.90
CA GLU A 92 -18.66 -17.46 12.47
C GLU A 92 -17.36 -16.61 12.35
N VAL A 93 -16.91 -16.35 11.11
CA VAL A 93 -15.72 -15.51 10.88
C VAL A 93 -15.96 -14.13 11.52
N PRO A 94 -15.12 -13.69 12.46
CA PRO A 94 -15.33 -12.43 13.15
C PRO A 94 -15.23 -11.26 12.17
N PRO A 95 -15.84 -10.10 12.48
CA PRO A 95 -15.65 -8.89 11.69
C PRO A 95 -14.18 -8.44 11.72
N PRO A 96 -13.73 -7.61 10.76
CA PRO A 96 -12.36 -7.11 10.70
C PRO A 96 -11.96 -6.37 11.97
N ALA A 97 -10.69 -6.44 12.38
CA ALA A 97 -10.20 -5.86 13.63
C ALA A 97 -10.45 -4.34 13.80
N TRP A 98 -10.60 -3.59 12.71
CA TRP A 98 -10.90 -2.15 12.73
C TRP A 98 -12.39 -1.82 12.93
N LEU A 99 -13.28 -2.79 12.73
CA LEU A 99 -14.71 -2.71 13.05
C LEU A 99 -15.03 -3.24 14.45
N GLN A 100 -14.05 -3.87 15.11
CA GLN A 100 -14.17 -4.38 16.47
C GLN A 100 -13.85 -3.31 17.51
N SER A 101 -14.09 -3.65 18.78
CA SER A 101 -13.79 -2.79 19.92
C SER A 101 -12.31 -2.38 19.99
N ASP A 102 -12.04 -1.25 20.62
CA ASP A 102 -10.67 -0.76 20.78
C ASP A 102 -9.80 -1.70 21.63
N ASP A 103 -10.39 -2.38 22.62
CA ASP A 103 -9.67 -3.40 23.41
C ASP A 103 -9.22 -4.57 22.54
N PHE A 104 -10.09 -5.05 21.64
CA PHE A 104 -9.73 -6.08 20.67
C PHE A 104 -8.59 -5.60 19.76
N GLY A 105 -8.73 -4.39 19.20
CA GLY A 105 -7.68 -3.77 18.36
C GLY A 105 -6.34 -3.65 19.08
N ARG A 106 -6.33 -3.23 20.35
CA ARG A 106 -5.11 -3.13 21.17
C ARG A 106 -4.45 -4.49 21.40
N LYS A 107 -5.24 -5.50 21.77
CA LYS A 107 -4.74 -6.88 21.94
C LYS A 107 -4.13 -7.43 20.66
N ARG A 108 -4.76 -7.14 19.52
CA ARG A 108 -4.30 -7.53 18.19
C ARG A 108 -2.98 -6.85 17.80
N VAL A 109 -2.85 -5.55 18.05
CA VAL A 109 -1.59 -4.80 17.85
C VAL A 109 -0.48 -5.35 18.73
N GLU A 110 -0.75 -5.63 20.01
CA GLU A 110 0.23 -6.20 20.92
C GLU A 110 0.69 -7.60 20.50
N SER A 111 -0.25 -8.45 20.08
CA SER A 111 0.07 -9.77 19.51
C SER A 111 0.95 -9.64 18.26
N THR A 112 0.63 -8.68 17.39
CA THR A 112 1.40 -8.41 16.16
C THR A 112 2.79 -7.88 16.48
N ARG A 113 2.91 -7.02 17.48
CA ARG A 113 4.19 -6.49 17.96
C ARG A 113 5.11 -7.61 18.44
N ARG A 114 4.59 -8.53 19.26
CA ARG A 114 5.34 -9.71 19.71
C ARG A 114 5.75 -10.63 18.56
N TYR A 115 4.87 -10.78 17.57
CA TYR A 115 5.19 -11.55 16.37
C TYR A 115 6.34 -10.90 15.57
N LEU A 116 6.35 -9.58 15.41
CA LEU A 116 7.39 -8.88 14.65
C LEU A 116 8.69 -8.65 15.43
N SER A 117 8.66 -8.53 16.76
CA SER A 117 9.85 -8.22 17.57
C SER A 117 10.95 -9.29 17.51
N GLY A 118 10.61 -10.53 17.19
CA GLY A 118 11.57 -11.63 16.99
C GLY A 118 11.98 -11.84 15.53
N ARG A 119 11.65 -10.91 14.63
CA ARG A 119 11.86 -11.06 13.18
C ARG A 119 12.58 -9.84 12.61
N HIS A 120 13.26 -10.09 11.50
CA HIS A 120 13.95 -9.05 10.74
C HIS A 120 13.21 -8.76 9.43
N SER A 121 13.29 -7.51 9.00
CA SER A 121 12.78 -7.02 7.73
C SER A 121 13.81 -7.35 6.67
N LEU A 122 13.57 -8.42 5.89
CA LEU A 122 14.45 -8.83 4.79
C LEU A 122 14.28 -7.94 3.56
N GLU A 123 13.18 -7.20 3.48
CA GLU A 123 12.87 -6.34 2.34
C GLU A 123 13.62 -5.00 2.38
N ALA A 124 14.28 -4.67 3.50
CA ALA A 124 15.04 -3.43 3.65
C ALA A 124 16.26 -3.37 2.71
N ASP A 125 16.75 -4.53 2.26
CA ASP A 125 17.88 -4.67 1.32
C ASP A 125 17.46 -4.53 -0.16
N GLN A 126 16.17 -4.30 -0.46
CA GLN A 126 15.71 -4.13 -1.83
C GLN A 126 16.17 -2.80 -2.46
N PRO A 127 16.18 -2.69 -3.81
CA PRO A 127 16.59 -1.47 -4.49
C PRO A 127 15.88 -0.20 -3.98
N PRO A 128 16.63 0.84 -3.55
CA PRO A 128 16.08 1.92 -2.74
C PRO A 128 15.17 2.87 -3.51
N VAL A 129 15.30 2.97 -4.83
CA VAL A 129 14.61 4.00 -5.63
C VAL A 129 13.09 3.91 -5.50
N TYR A 130 12.55 2.68 -5.56
CA TYR A 130 11.12 2.44 -5.41
C TYR A 130 10.64 2.86 -4.02
N TYR A 131 11.32 2.40 -2.96
CA TYR A 131 10.91 2.67 -1.58
C TYR A 131 11.15 4.11 -1.15
N ALA A 132 12.17 4.78 -1.66
CA ALA A 132 12.37 6.21 -1.47
C ALA A 132 11.20 7.00 -2.06
N THR A 133 10.77 6.64 -3.26
CA THR A 133 9.60 7.26 -3.92
C THR A 133 8.32 6.99 -3.13
N ALA A 134 8.09 5.74 -2.73
CA ALA A 134 6.91 5.37 -1.94
C ALA A 134 6.91 6.02 -0.55
N GLY A 135 8.07 6.10 0.11
CA GLY A 135 8.26 6.76 1.40
C GLY A 135 7.99 8.26 1.30
N ALA A 136 8.51 8.94 0.29
CA ALA A 136 8.23 10.35 0.02
C ALA A 136 6.73 10.59 -0.25
N TRP A 137 6.10 9.71 -1.03
CA TRP A 137 4.66 9.74 -1.29
C TRP A 137 3.83 9.55 -0.01
N MET A 138 4.25 8.64 0.89
CA MET A 138 3.63 8.45 2.19
C MET A 138 3.76 9.71 3.07
N SER A 139 4.95 10.31 3.12
CA SER A 139 5.21 11.53 3.89
C SER A 139 4.37 12.71 3.38
N LEU A 140 4.18 12.83 2.06
CA LEU A 140 3.24 13.78 1.47
C LEU A 140 1.81 13.54 1.97
N GLY A 141 1.34 12.29 1.94
CA GLY A 141 0.01 11.94 2.45
C GLY A 141 -0.18 12.31 3.93
N ARG A 142 0.83 12.03 4.76
CA ARG A 142 0.83 12.45 6.18
C ARG A 142 0.82 13.97 6.33
N GLY A 143 1.61 14.69 5.52
CA GLY A 143 1.61 16.15 5.50
C GLY A 143 0.27 16.77 5.11
N LEU A 144 -0.54 16.04 4.33
CA LEU A 144 -1.92 16.39 4.00
C LEU A 144 -2.96 15.94 5.06
N GLY A 145 -2.51 15.41 6.21
CA GLY A 145 -3.37 14.96 7.31
C GLY A 145 -4.03 13.59 7.08
N ILE A 146 -3.50 12.77 6.16
CA ILE A 146 -4.02 11.42 5.90
C ILE A 146 -3.37 10.44 6.90
N HIS A 147 -4.22 9.69 7.62
CA HIS A 147 -3.80 8.77 8.67
C HIS A 147 -4.57 7.44 8.63
N GLY A 148 -4.07 6.44 9.37
CA GLY A 148 -4.72 5.14 9.53
C GLY A 148 -4.97 4.42 8.20
N LEU A 149 -6.12 3.75 8.07
CA LEU A 149 -6.47 2.98 6.87
C LEU A 149 -6.38 3.81 5.57
N ARG A 150 -6.78 5.08 5.61
CA ARG A 150 -6.73 5.97 4.44
C ARG A 150 -5.30 6.17 3.95
N LEU A 151 -4.31 6.17 4.85
CA LEU A 151 -2.91 6.31 4.50
C LEU A 151 -2.39 5.07 3.76
N LEU A 152 -2.85 3.87 4.14
CA LEU A 152 -2.50 2.64 3.41
C LEU A 152 -2.97 2.70 1.95
N TYR A 153 -4.23 3.11 1.72
CA TYR A 153 -4.75 3.25 0.36
C TYR A 153 -4.18 4.45 -0.39
N TRP A 154 -3.78 5.52 0.32
CA TRP A 154 -2.99 6.60 -0.27
C TRP A 154 -1.67 6.08 -0.85
N VAL A 155 -0.94 5.25 -0.11
CA VAL A 155 0.31 4.64 -0.60
C VAL A 155 0.06 3.82 -1.87
N ARG A 156 -1.03 3.03 -1.93
CA ARG A 156 -1.42 2.32 -3.18
C ARG A 156 -1.71 3.26 -4.35
N GLY A 157 -2.22 4.45 -4.05
CA GLY A 157 -2.48 5.50 -5.04
C GLY A 157 -1.26 5.88 -5.88
N LEU A 158 -0.03 5.63 -5.41
CA LEU A 158 1.18 5.84 -6.20
C LEU A 158 1.15 5.05 -7.52
N GLY A 159 0.61 3.82 -7.51
CA GLY A 159 0.49 3.00 -8.72
C GLY A 159 -0.40 3.63 -9.79
N VAL A 160 -1.40 4.43 -9.39
CA VAL A 160 -2.29 5.16 -10.31
C VAL A 160 -1.50 6.24 -11.04
N VAL A 161 -0.69 7.01 -10.32
CA VAL A 161 0.15 8.07 -10.90
C VAL A 161 1.17 7.48 -11.86
N VAL A 162 1.82 6.37 -11.48
CA VAL A 162 2.79 5.67 -12.33
C VAL A 162 2.11 5.14 -13.60
N ALA A 163 0.94 4.51 -13.49
CA ALA A 163 0.21 3.99 -14.65
C ALA A 163 -0.20 5.09 -15.64
N ILE A 164 -0.65 6.23 -15.14
CA ILE A 164 -0.95 7.41 -15.98
C ILE A 164 0.33 7.90 -16.67
N GLY A 165 1.42 8.03 -15.91
CA GLY A 165 2.71 8.51 -16.43
C GLY A 165 3.26 7.63 -17.56
N VAL A 166 3.18 6.30 -17.42
CA VAL A 166 3.66 5.34 -18.44
C VAL A 166 2.89 5.46 -19.76
N VAL A 167 1.61 5.83 -19.73
CA VAL A 167 0.81 5.98 -20.97
C VAL A 167 1.05 7.32 -21.66
N ILE A 168 1.45 8.35 -20.90
CA ILE A 168 1.71 9.70 -21.42
C ILE A 168 3.15 9.87 -21.92
N ALA A 169 4.11 9.16 -21.32
CA ALA A 169 5.53 9.18 -21.66
C ALA A 169 5.81 8.55 -23.02
#